data_AF-A0A2P8K935-F1
#
_entry.id   AF-A0A2P8K935-F1
#
_cell.length_a   1.000
_cell.length_b   1.000
_cell.length_c   1.000
_cell.angle_alpha   90.00
_cell.angle_beta   90.00
_cell.angle_gamma   90.00
#
_symmetry.space_group_name_H-M   'P 1'
#
loop_
_entity.id
_entity.type
_entity.pdbx_description
1 polymer ?
#
loop_
_entity_poly.entity_id
_entity_poly.type
_entity_poly.pdbx_seq_one_letter_code
_entity_poly.pdbx_strand_id
1 'polypeptide(L)'
;MVLDQLSIGEVWMHRPWAHTDRLSEATTVARQLEELALAREIPVHEPFAGTVIGPFTVLSPSRSWYVEGLLPAFEAALPPATGLTLADAARWIRLASAAVGSRWDVETLPRDPATSAEDESSVVLYGEFEGRGVLLTSNAGVRALSDACTFAEYLGLGLPSNLRLMQVPNDGNPDHLSSRVLDRLMGERLPRDQRHYTKTAFMSAARDAAPMGYTIVADALMRRGVLSFQTQGPQLHHAHEMPQRHWLPAGPVGAGA
;
A
#
# COMPACT_ATOMS: atom_id res chain seq x y z
N MET A 1 15.35 9.83 18.26
CA MET A 1 14.61 9.72 16.97
C MET A 1 15.54 9.20 15.89
N VAL A 2 15.01 8.68 14.77
CA VAL A 2 15.84 8.25 13.62
C VAL A 2 16.77 9.38 13.14
N LEU A 3 16.32 10.63 13.22
CA LEU A 3 17.11 11.83 12.91
C LEU A 3 18.35 12.03 13.79
N ASP A 4 18.47 11.33 14.93
CA ASP A 4 19.63 11.42 15.83
C ASP A 4 20.68 10.33 15.57
N GLN A 5 20.33 9.30 14.80
CA GLN A 5 21.14 8.10 14.62
C GLN A 5 21.69 7.95 13.20
N LEU A 6 21.18 8.72 12.25
CA LEU A 6 21.54 8.65 10.84
C LEU A 6 21.93 10.03 10.31
N SER A 7 22.88 10.06 9.37
CA SER A 7 23.15 11.23 8.54
C SER A 7 22.06 11.33 7.47
N ILE A 8 21.22 12.36 7.54
CA ILE A 8 20.04 12.52 6.70
C ILE A 8 20.24 13.73 5.80
N GLY A 9 20.16 13.49 4.48
CA GLY A 9 20.30 14.54 3.48
C GLY A 9 19.03 15.34 3.24
N GLU A 10 17.86 14.71 3.37
CA GLU A 10 16.55 15.32 3.13
C GLU A 10 15.44 14.52 3.81
N VAL A 11 14.31 15.17 4.10
CA VAL A 11 13.09 14.56 4.63
C VAL A 11 11.94 14.81 3.68
N TRP A 12 11.26 13.73 3.29
CA TRP A 12 10.05 13.79 2.48
C TRP A 12 8.83 13.51 3.34
N MET A 13 7.97 14.51 3.53
CA MET A 13 6.75 14.38 4.33
C MET A 13 5.72 15.44 3.94
N HIS A 14 4.43 15.11 4.07
CA HIS A 14 3.38 16.12 3.94
C HIS A 14 3.41 17.10 5.11
N ARG A 15 3.08 18.36 4.84
CA ARG A 15 3.04 19.45 5.84
C ARG A 15 1.65 20.05 5.94
N PRO A 16 0.70 19.40 6.64
CA PRO A 16 -0.67 19.89 6.79
C PRO A 16 -0.76 21.37 7.20
N TRP A 17 0.08 21.78 8.16
CA TRP A 17 0.16 23.16 8.68
C TRP A 17 0.59 24.21 7.66
N ALA A 18 1.19 23.81 6.53
CA ALA A 18 1.51 24.72 5.44
C ALA A 18 0.29 25.06 4.57
N HIS A 19 -0.80 24.29 4.69
CA HIS A 19 -2.00 24.45 3.85
C HIS A 19 -3.29 24.67 4.65
N THR A 20 -3.28 24.45 5.97
CA THR A 20 -4.45 24.70 6.84
C THR A 20 -4.04 25.12 8.25
N ASP A 21 -4.82 26.04 8.84
CA ASP A 21 -4.67 26.45 10.25
C ASP A 21 -5.31 25.43 11.22
N ARG A 22 -6.05 24.45 10.69
CA ARG A 22 -6.64 23.36 11.48
C ARG A 22 -5.57 22.31 11.76
N LEU A 23 -4.83 22.51 12.84
CA LEU A 23 -3.87 21.54 13.31
C LEU A 23 -4.58 20.38 14.01
N SER A 24 -4.48 19.22 13.39
CA SER A 24 -4.91 17.94 13.94
C SER A 24 -3.90 17.48 15.01
N GLU A 25 -4.35 16.86 16.11
CA GLU A 25 -3.43 16.30 17.11
C GLU A 25 -2.53 15.22 16.49
N ALA A 26 -3.05 14.47 15.52
CA ALA A 26 -2.31 13.45 14.76
C ALA A 26 -1.11 14.03 13.98
N THR A 27 -1.10 15.34 13.70
CA THR A 27 0.01 16.01 13.00
C THR A 27 1.12 16.49 13.94
N THR A 28 0.96 16.34 15.26
CA THR A 28 1.94 16.83 16.25
C THR A 28 3.31 16.17 16.11
N VAL A 29 3.35 14.84 15.91
CA VAL A 29 4.61 14.10 15.74
C VAL A 29 5.29 14.50 14.43
N ALA A 30 4.52 14.66 13.35
CA ALA A 30 5.02 15.15 12.08
C ALA A 30 5.61 16.57 12.22
N ARG A 31 4.92 17.49 12.92
CA ARG A 31 5.44 18.84 13.18
C ARG A 31 6.74 18.82 13.98
N GLN A 32 6.83 17.99 15.02
CA GLN A 32 8.08 17.82 15.78
C GLN A 32 9.22 17.29 14.92
N LEU A 33 8.93 16.40 13.95
CA LEU A 33 9.91 15.90 12.99
C LEU A 33 10.42 17.03 12.08
N GLU A 34 9.52 17.89 11.57
CA GLU A 34 9.91 19.04 10.76
C GLU A 34 10.75 20.04 11.56
N GLU A 35 10.34 20.40 12.78
CA GLU A 35 11.10 21.31 13.65
C GLU A 35 12.52 20.79 13.91
N LEU A 36 12.66 19.48 14.13
CA LEU A 36 13.96 18.85 14.34
C LEU A 36 14.83 18.84 13.08
N ALA A 37 14.21 18.65 11.90
CA ALA A 37 14.88 18.71 10.61
C ALA A 37 15.36 20.12 10.29
N LEU A 38 14.50 21.13 10.46
CA LEU A 38 14.83 22.54 10.24
C LEU A 38 15.92 23.03 11.20
N ALA A 39 15.86 22.64 12.48
CA ALA A 39 16.91 22.96 13.46
C ALA A 39 18.29 22.36 13.10
N ARG A 40 18.31 21.33 12.25
CA ARG A 40 19.52 20.68 11.73
C ARG A 40 19.87 21.10 10.29
N GLU A 41 19.18 22.10 9.75
CA GLU A 41 19.34 22.55 8.36
C GLU A 41 19.09 21.43 7.33
N ILE A 42 18.26 20.44 7.68
CA ILE A 42 17.86 19.35 6.78
C ILE A 42 16.67 19.84 5.94
N PRO A 43 16.76 19.80 4.60
CA PRO A 43 15.66 20.22 3.74
C PRO A 43 14.45 19.29 3.88
N VAL A 44 13.26 19.89 3.91
CA VAL A 44 11.97 19.19 4.02
C VAL A 44 11.14 19.46 2.77
N HIS A 45 10.70 18.38 2.11
CA HIS A 45 9.96 18.43 0.86
C HIS A 45 8.63 17.66 0.95
N GLU A 46 7.63 18.10 0.19
CA GLU A 46 6.33 17.42 0.15
C GLU A 46 6.25 16.44 -1.02
N PRO A 47 5.91 15.16 -0.77
CA PRO A 47 5.89 14.13 -1.79
C PRO A 47 4.53 14.11 -2.53
N PHE A 48 4.31 15.07 -3.43
CA PHE A 48 3.12 15.08 -4.29
C PHE A 48 3.36 14.37 -5.63
N ALA A 49 2.27 13.91 -6.26
CA ALA A 49 2.29 13.24 -7.56
C ALA A 49 3.13 14.01 -8.60
N GLY A 50 4.00 13.27 -9.30
CA GLY A 50 4.97 13.80 -10.26
C GLY A 50 6.35 14.13 -9.68
N THR A 51 6.50 14.13 -8.35
CA THR A 51 7.80 14.32 -7.71
C THR A 51 8.65 13.05 -7.81
N VAL A 52 9.96 13.22 -7.95
CA VAL A 52 10.92 12.11 -8.02
C VAL A 52 11.73 12.06 -6.72
N ILE A 53 11.73 10.91 -6.06
CA ILE A 53 12.45 10.62 -4.81
C ILE A 53 13.40 9.45 -5.08
N GLY A 54 14.67 9.76 -5.32
CA GLY A 54 15.65 8.76 -5.76
C GLY A 54 15.18 8.06 -7.05
N PRO A 55 15.09 6.71 -7.08
CA PRO A 55 14.61 5.97 -8.25
C PRO A 55 13.08 5.88 -8.36
N PHE A 56 12.33 6.53 -7.46
CA PHE A 56 10.88 6.44 -7.39
C PHE A 56 10.20 7.71 -7.87
N THR A 57 9.10 7.56 -8.60
CA THR A 57 8.15 8.62 -8.93
C THR A 57 6.94 8.49 -8.01
N VAL A 58 6.53 9.61 -7.40
CA VAL A 58 5.29 9.68 -6.62
C VAL A 58 4.11 9.66 -7.57
N LEU A 59 3.19 8.71 -7.38
CA LEU A 59 1.96 8.59 -8.16
C LEU A 59 0.74 9.20 -7.49
N SER A 60 0.74 9.28 -6.16
CA SER A 60 -0.38 9.79 -5.35
C SER A 60 0.16 10.24 -3.99
N PRO A 61 -0.46 11.24 -3.32
CA PRO A 61 -1.59 12.05 -3.77
C PRO A 61 -1.18 13.24 -4.66
N SER A 62 -2.12 13.79 -5.43
CA SER A 62 -1.94 15.08 -6.08
C SER A 62 -2.07 16.22 -5.07
N ARG A 63 -1.40 17.36 -5.32
CA ARG A 63 -1.42 18.50 -4.40
C ARG A 63 -2.83 19.06 -4.20
N SER A 64 -3.60 19.23 -5.27
CA SER A 64 -4.97 19.77 -5.19
C SER A 64 -5.88 18.83 -4.41
N TRP A 65 -5.85 17.52 -4.70
CA TRP A 65 -6.67 16.56 -3.98
C TRP A 65 -6.31 16.47 -2.50
N TYR A 66 -5.02 16.49 -2.17
CA TYR A 66 -4.56 16.51 -0.78
C TYR A 66 -5.07 17.74 -0.02
N VAL A 67 -4.86 18.94 -0.57
CA VAL A 67 -5.17 20.20 0.12
C VAL A 67 -6.68 20.48 0.18
N GLU A 68 -7.38 20.30 -0.93
CA GLU A 68 -8.79 20.69 -1.05
C GLU A 68 -9.76 19.56 -0.66
N GLY A 69 -9.33 18.30 -0.81
CA GLY A 69 -10.19 17.13 -0.60
C GLY A 69 -9.89 16.39 0.69
N LEU A 70 -8.62 16.05 0.94
CA LEU A 70 -8.25 15.16 2.06
C LEU A 70 -8.06 15.93 3.36
N LEU A 71 -7.24 16.97 3.38
CA LEU A 71 -6.93 17.74 4.60
C LEU A 71 -8.18 18.21 5.37
N PRO A 72 -9.26 18.72 4.73
CA PRO A 72 -10.46 19.13 5.45
C PRO A 72 -11.21 17.97 6.13
N ALA A 73 -10.95 16.73 5.70
CA ALA A 73 -11.57 15.51 6.19
C ALA A 73 -10.66 14.70 7.14
N PHE A 74 -9.47 15.21 7.49
CA PHE A 74 -8.63 14.60 8.52
C PHE A 74 -9.38 14.60 9.86
N GLU A 75 -9.20 13.54 10.65
CA GLU A 75 -9.89 13.27 11.92
C GLU A 75 -11.43 13.16 11.80
N ALA A 76 -11.98 13.26 10.59
CA ALA A 76 -13.38 12.94 10.39
C ALA A 76 -13.58 11.46 10.71
N ALA A 77 -14.39 11.19 11.73
CA ALA A 77 -14.79 9.83 12.05
C ALA A 77 -15.44 9.23 10.81
N LEU A 78 -14.78 8.24 10.20
CA LEU A 78 -15.46 7.38 9.26
C LEU A 78 -16.59 6.65 9.99
N PRO A 79 -17.66 6.26 9.29
CA PRO A 79 -18.52 5.19 9.77
C PRO A 79 -17.63 3.99 10.15
N PRO A 80 -17.95 3.22 11.20
CA PRO A 80 -17.05 2.25 11.82
C PRO A 80 -16.47 1.26 10.79
N ALA A 81 -15.27 1.58 10.32
CA ALA A 81 -14.39 0.77 9.49
C ALA A 81 -12.91 1.12 9.73
N THR A 82 -12.62 2.22 10.43
CA THR A 82 -11.27 2.60 10.84
C THR A 82 -10.96 2.15 12.26
N GLY A 83 -9.96 1.27 12.34
CA GLY A 83 -9.58 0.55 13.54
C GLY A 83 -10.08 -0.88 13.42
N LEU A 84 -9.15 -1.85 13.48
CA LEU A 84 -9.46 -3.26 13.43
C LEU A 84 -10.27 -3.63 14.68
N THR A 85 -11.58 -3.39 14.66
CA THR A 85 -12.44 -3.79 15.77
C THR A 85 -12.54 -5.32 15.79
N LEU A 86 -12.83 -5.90 16.95
CA LEU A 86 -13.15 -7.33 17.04
C LEU A 86 -14.30 -7.74 16.09
N ALA A 87 -15.22 -6.81 15.78
CA ALA A 87 -16.30 -7.02 14.84
C ALA A 87 -15.79 -7.10 13.38
N ASP A 88 -14.83 -6.25 12.99
CA ASP A 88 -14.21 -6.31 11.67
C ASP A 88 -13.35 -7.55 11.50
N ALA A 89 -12.59 -7.95 12.52
CA ALA A 89 -11.88 -9.22 12.53
C ALA A 89 -12.84 -10.40 12.36
N ALA A 90 -13.96 -10.42 13.08
CA ALA A 90 -14.99 -11.45 12.94
C ALA A 90 -15.66 -11.44 11.55
N ARG A 91 -15.89 -10.25 10.97
CA ARG A 91 -16.38 -10.08 9.59
C ARG A 91 -15.41 -10.71 8.59
N TRP A 92 -14.12 -10.45 8.74
CA TRP A 92 -13.10 -11.01 7.86
C TRP A 92 -12.92 -12.52 8.00
N ILE A 93 -12.96 -13.05 9.21
CA ILE A 93 -12.93 -14.50 9.44
C ILE A 93 -14.13 -15.18 8.77
N ARG A 94 -15.32 -14.57 8.86
CA ARG A 94 -16.52 -15.07 8.16
C ARG A 94 -16.37 -15.02 6.64
N LEU A 95 -15.82 -13.94 6.10
CA LEU A 95 -15.60 -13.81 4.64
C LEU A 95 -14.51 -14.76 4.14
N ALA A 96 -13.43 -14.93 4.89
CA ALA A 96 -12.36 -15.87 4.58
C ALA A 96 -12.85 -17.32 4.62
N SER A 97 -13.62 -17.71 5.64
CA SER A 97 -14.24 -19.04 5.71
C SER A 97 -15.27 -19.28 4.60
N ALA A 98 -16.05 -18.26 4.22
CA ALA A 98 -16.92 -18.34 3.05
C ALA A 98 -16.15 -18.44 1.72
N ALA A 99 -14.93 -17.88 1.66
CA ALA A 99 -14.04 -18.04 0.51
C ALA A 99 -13.44 -19.46 0.43
N VAL A 100 -13.27 -20.14 1.56
CA VAL A 100 -12.87 -21.56 1.60
C VAL A 100 -14.03 -22.42 1.08
N GLY A 101 -13.99 -22.75 -0.21
CA GLY A 101 -15.07 -23.44 -0.93
C GLY A 101 -15.86 -22.54 -1.87
N SER A 102 -15.52 -21.25 -1.97
CA SER A 102 -16.08 -20.38 -2.99
C SER A 102 -15.63 -20.81 -4.39
N ARG A 103 -16.49 -20.51 -5.34
CA ARG A 103 -16.22 -20.65 -6.76
C ARG A 103 -15.06 -19.74 -7.19
N TRP A 104 -14.19 -20.21 -8.09
CA TRP A 104 -13.05 -19.42 -8.62
C TRP A 104 -13.47 -18.13 -9.34
N ASP A 105 -14.75 -18.01 -9.70
CA ASP A 105 -15.40 -16.82 -10.24
C ASP A 105 -15.88 -15.82 -9.17
N VAL A 106 -15.93 -16.19 -7.89
CA VAL A 106 -16.43 -15.32 -6.82
C VAL A 106 -15.29 -14.75 -5.99
N GLU A 107 -15.09 -13.44 -6.08
CA GLU A 107 -14.14 -12.67 -5.27
C GLU A 107 -14.85 -12.02 -4.08
N THR A 108 -14.25 -12.13 -2.89
CA THR A 108 -14.83 -11.66 -1.62
C THR A 108 -14.29 -10.30 -1.16
N LEU A 109 -13.52 -9.60 -2.02
CA LEU A 109 -13.11 -8.22 -1.74
C LEU A 109 -14.34 -7.31 -1.61
N PRO A 110 -14.30 -6.33 -0.71
CA PRO A 110 -15.30 -5.28 -0.66
C PRO A 110 -15.43 -4.58 -2.01
N ARG A 111 -16.67 -4.27 -2.41
CA ARG A 111 -16.92 -3.60 -3.70
C ARG A 111 -16.53 -2.13 -3.67
N ASP A 112 -16.79 -1.45 -2.56
CA ASP A 112 -16.58 -0.01 -2.40
C ASP A 112 -16.22 0.31 -0.93
N PRO A 113 -15.05 -0.15 -0.45
CA PRO A 113 -14.63 0.17 0.90
C PRO A 113 -14.16 1.62 0.97
N ALA A 114 -14.41 2.27 2.10
CA ALA A 114 -13.93 3.60 2.40
C ALA A 114 -12.80 3.51 3.43
N THR A 115 -11.70 4.21 3.15
CA THR A 115 -10.58 4.38 4.11
C THR A 115 -10.49 5.83 4.56
N SER A 116 -9.68 6.09 5.58
CA SER A 116 -9.60 7.42 6.18
C SER A 116 -8.97 8.43 5.24
N ALA A 117 -9.21 9.72 5.46
CA ALA A 117 -8.53 10.75 4.67
C ALA A 117 -7.00 10.67 4.84
N GLU A 118 -6.54 10.22 6.00
CA GLU A 118 -5.15 9.94 6.34
C GLU A 118 -4.60 8.77 5.52
N ASP A 119 -5.32 7.65 5.43
CA ASP A 119 -4.94 6.50 4.59
C ASP A 119 -4.92 6.89 3.11
N GLU A 120 -5.94 7.61 2.64
CA GLU A 120 -6.01 8.11 1.26
C GLU A 120 -4.94 9.18 0.98
N SER A 121 -4.32 9.78 2.00
CA SER A 121 -3.19 10.70 1.84
C SER A 121 -1.84 10.00 1.73
N SER A 122 -1.81 8.67 1.80
CA SER A 122 -0.58 7.89 1.69
C SER A 122 0.14 8.13 0.37
N VAL A 123 1.46 8.28 0.46
CA VAL A 123 2.33 8.41 -0.70
C VAL A 123 2.47 7.07 -1.41
N VAL A 124 2.04 7.01 -2.67
CA VAL A 124 2.24 5.84 -3.53
C VAL A 124 3.47 6.06 -4.39
N LEU A 125 4.48 5.21 -4.25
CA LEU A 125 5.74 5.29 -4.97
C LEU A 125 5.83 4.19 -6.02
N TYR A 126 6.25 4.56 -7.22
CA TYR A 126 6.56 3.63 -8.29
C TYR A 126 7.98 3.82 -8.79
N GLY A 127 8.76 2.75 -8.83
CA GLY A 127 10.12 2.76 -9.35
C GLY A 127 10.29 1.62 -10.36
N GLU A 128 11.08 1.85 -11.40
CA GLU A 128 11.44 0.83 -12.37
C GLU A 128 12.93 0.50 -12.27
N PHE A 129 13.24 -0.78 -12.11
CA PHE A 129 14.60 -1.29 -12.04
C PHE A 129 14.78 -2.34 -13.13
N GLU A 130 15.57 -2.04 -14.16
CA GLU A 130 15.84 -2.95 -15.29
C GLU A 130 14.57 -3.50 -15.96
N GLY A 131 13.56 -2.63 -16.21
CA GLY A 131 12.29 -3.06 -16.79
C GLY A 131 11.41 -3.88 -15.83
N ARG A 132 11.61 -3.72 -14.51
CA ARG A 132 10.80 -4.34 -13.46
C ARG A 132 10.26 -3.28 -12.51
N GLY A 133 8.94 -3.11 -12.53
CA GLY A 133 8.25 -2.17 -11.65
C GLY A 133 8.19 -2.66 -10.20
N VAL A 134 8.40 -1.73 -9.28
CA VAL A 134 8.18 -1.87 -7.83
C VAL A 134 7.20 -0.79 -7.40
N LEU A 135 6.12 -1.20 -6.71
CA LEU A 135 5.10 -0.29 -6.18
C LEU A 135 5.09 -0.36 -4.64
N LEU A 136 5.24 0.78 -3.99
CA LEU A 136 5.13 0.91 -2.54
C LEU A 136 3.92 1.77 -2.22
N THR A 137 2.98 1.25 -1.43
CA THR A 137 1.67 1.87 -1.24
C THR A 137 1.44 2.44 0.15
N SER A 138 2.31 2.16 1.13
CA SER A 138 2.06 2.50 2.53
C SER A 138 0.66 2.02 2.96
N ASN A 139 -0.23 2.90 3.46
CA ASN A 139 -1.60 2.58 3.82
C ASN A 139 -2.63 3.06 2.78
N ALA A 140 -2.20 3.33 1.54
CA ALA A 140 -3.06 3.89 0.50
C ALA A 140 -4.38 3.12 0.36
N GLY A 141 -5.48 3.87 0.41
CA GLY A 141 -6.82 3.36 0.17
C GLY A 141 -7.16 3.20 -1.30
N VAL A 142 -8.41 2.82 -1.56
CA VAL A 142 -8.90 2.56 -2.92
C VAL A 142 -8.86 3.82 -3.78
N ARG A 143 -9.13 5.00 -3.21
CA ARG A 143 -9.14 6.26 -3.98
C ARG A 143 -7.71 6.66 -4.35
N ALA A 144 -6.79 6.60 -3.40
CA ALA A 144 -5.37 6.92 -3.59
C ALA A 144 -4.73 6.01 -4.64
N LEU A 145 -5.03 4.71 -4.59
CA LEU A 145 -4.55 3.75 -5.59
C LEU A 145 -5.22 3.95 -6.96
N SER A 146 -6.50 4.30 -6.99
CA SER A 146 -7.20 4.60 -8.24
C SER A 146 -6.62 5.84 -8.93
N ASP A 147 -6.30 6.88 -8.16
CA ASP A 147 -5.65 8.09 -8.66
C ASP A 147 -4.21 7.80 -9.09
N ALA A 148 -3.48 6.98 -8.34
CA ALA A 148 -2.15 6.51 -8.73
C ALA A 148 -2.17 5.76 -10.07
N CYS A 149 -3.16 4.89 -10.29
CA CYS A 149 -3.34 4.21 -11.58
C CYS A 149 -3.61 5.20 -12.71
N THR A 150 -4.50 6.18 -12.48
CA THR A 150 -4.84 7.19 -13.49
C THR A 150 -3.62 8.04 -13.85
N PHE A 151 -2.82 8.42 -12.86
CA PHE A 151 -1.59 9.16 -13.08
C PHE A 151 -0.53 8.32 -13.79
N ALA A 152 -0.39 7.04 -13.43
CA ALA A 152 0.50 6.12 -14.12
C ALA A 152 0.10 5.92 -15.59
N GLU A 153 -1.19 5.75 -15.87
CA GLU A 153 -1.75 5.67 -17.23
C GLU A 153 -1.45 6.95 -18.03
N TYR A 154 -1.59 8.13 -17.41
CA TYR A 154 -1.23 9.41 -18.01
C TYR A 154 0.26 9.50 -18.38
N LEU A 155 1.14 8.93 -17.54
CA LEU A 155 2.57 8.81 -17.82
C LEU A 155 2.91 7.71 -18.84
N GLY A 156 1.93 6.96 -19.34
CA GLY A 156 2.13 5.83 -20.26
C GLY A 156 2.74 4.60 -19.59
N LEU A 157 2.67 4.50 -18.26
CA LEU A 157 3.20 3.37 -17.50
C LEU A 157 2.22 2.19 -17.54
N GLY A 158 2.64 1.10 -18.17
CA GLY A 158 1.89 -0.17 -18.15
C GLY A 158 2.05 -0.90 -16.82
N LEU A 159 1.33 -0.47 -15.76
CA LEU A 159 1.46 -1.09 -14.43
C LEU A 159 1.23 -2.62 -14.46
N PRO A 160 0.15 -3.17 -15.05
CA PRO A 160 -0.08 -4.62 -15.07
C PRO A 160 1.02 -5.45 -15.72
N SER A 161 1.68 -4.92 -16.76
CA SER A 161 2.69 -5.63 -17.54
C SER A 161 4.09 -5.48 -16.94
N ASN A 162 4.37 -4.35 -16.30
CA ASN A 162 5.71 -4.03 -15.78
C ASN A 162 5.89 -4.38 -14.30
N LEU A 163 4.82 -4.33 -13.49
CA LEU A 163 4.91 -4.55 -12.05
C LEU A 163 5.37 -5.98 -11.73
N ARG A 164 6.40 -6.10 -10.88
CA ARG A 164 6.95 -7.37 -10.39
C ARG A 164 6.87 -7.49 -8.87
N LEU A 165 6.99 -6.38 -8.16
CA LEU A 165 6.88 -6.33 -6.70
C LEU A 165 5.89 -5.24 -6.27
N MET A 166 4.98 -5.58 -5.39
CA MET A 166 4.09 -4.62 -4.73
C MET A 166 4.14 -4.79 -3.21
N GLN A 167 4.26 -3.69 -2.49
CA GLN A 167 3.84 -3.66 -1.09
C GLN A 167 2.31 -3.56 -1.04
N VAL A 168 1.66 -4.49 -0.37
CA VAL A 168 0.21 -4.48 -0.16
C VAL A 168 -0.12 -3.45 0.92
N PRO A 169 -1.14 -2.59 0.72
CA PRO A 169 -1.44 -1.53 1.66
C PRO A 169 -1.94 -2.05 3.00
N ASN A 170 -1.64 -1.30 4.06
CA ASN A 170 -2.16 -1.49 5.42
C ASN A 170 -2.18 -2.96 5.88
N ASP A 171 -1.03 -3.62 5.78
CA ASP A 171 -0.80 -5.00 6.20
C ASP A 171 -1.68 -6.07 5.51
N GLY A 172 -2.28 -5.73 4.38
CA GLY A 172 -3.23 -6.62 3.69
C GLY A 172 -4.66 -6.50 4.21
N ASN A 173 -5.06 -5.35 4.75
CA ASN A 173 -6.45 -5.06 5.07
C ASN A 173 -7.30 -5.00 3.78
N PRO A 174 -8.34 -5.84 3.63
CA PRO A 174 -9.17 -5.83 2.42
C PRO A 174 -9.93 -4.53 2.18
N ASP A 175 -10.12 -3.67 3.18
CA ASP A 175 -10.78 -2.37 3.00
C ASP A 175 -9.93 -1.36 2.20
N HIS A 176 -8.64 -1.65 1.97
CA HIS A 176 -7.75 -0.79 1.19
C HIS A 176 -7.71 -1.17 -0.29
N LEU A 177 -8.38 -2.26 -0.66
CA LEU A 177 -8.33 -2.82 -2.00
C LEU A 177 -9.72 -3.10 -2.55
N SER A 178 -9.88 -2.86 -3.84
CA SER A 178 -11.05 -3.30 -4.59
C SER A 178 -10.61 -4.09 -5.80
N SER A 179 -11.51 -4.93 -6.31
CA SER A 179 -11.28 -5.68 -7.53
C SER A 179 -10.85 -4.79 -8.69
N ARG A 180 -11.51 -3.63 -8.83
CA ARG A 180 -11.26 -2.66 -9.91
C ARG A 180 -9.84 -2.09 -9.84
N VAL A 181 -9.38 -1.73 -8.64
CA VAL A 181 -8.01 -1.22 -8.45
C VAL A 181 -6.99 -2.33 -8.70
N LEU A 182 -7.23 -3.54 -8.21
CA LEU A 182 -6.33 -4.67 -8.46
C LEU A 182 -6.25 -5.03 -9.95
N ASP A 183 -7.37 -4.97 -10.69
CA ASP A 183 -7.36 -5.22 -12.13
C ASP A 183 -6.49 -4.19 -12.87
N ARG A 184 -6.53 -2.91 -12.45
CA ARG A 184 -5.69 -1.84 -13.01
C ARG A 184 -4.21 -1.94 -12.61
N LEU A 185 -3.90 -2.44 -11.41
CA LEU A 185 -2.52 -2.57 -10.93
C LEU A 185 -1.84 -3.85 -11.42
N MET A 186 -2.55 -4.97 -11.36
CA MET A 186 -1.98 -6.32 -11.51
C MET A 186 -2.43 -7.00 -12.81
N GLY A 187 -3.47 -6.49 -13.46
CA GLY A 187 -4.13 -7.11 -14.61
C GLY A 187 -5.37 -7.88 -14.20
N GLU A 188 -6.14 -8.28 -15.22
CA GLU A 188 -7.40 -9.01 -15.03
C GLU A 188 -7.18 -10.40 -14.41
N ARG A 189 -8.26 -10.93 -13.84
CA ARG A 189 -8.27 -12.27 -13.24
C ARG A 189 -8.07 -13.34 -14.31
N LEU A 190 -7.20 -14.30 -14.03
CA LEU A 190 -6.91 -15.41 -14.92
C LEU A 190 -7.79 -16.63 -14.60
N PRO A 191 -8.19 -17.42 -15.61
CA PRO A 191 -8.71 -18.76 -15.41
C PRO A 191 -7.74 -19.61 -14.58
N ARG A 192 -8.27 -20.53 -13.76
CA ARG A 192 -7.48 -21.31 -12.80
C ARG A 192 -6.36 -22.12 -13.47
N ASP A 193 -6.62 -22.62 -14.66
CA ASP A 193 -5.74 -23.41 -15.52
C ASP A 193 -4.69 -22.57 -16.27
N GLN A 194 -4.88 -21.26 -16.39
CA GLN A 194 -3.99 -20.34 -17.10
C GLN A 194 -3.14 -19.48 -16.15
N ARG A 195 -3.11 -19.84 -14.86
CA ARG A 195 -2.43 -19.05 -13.83
C ARG A 195 -0.92 -19.23 -13.90
N HIS A 196 -0.22 -18.14 -14.21
CA HIS A 196 1.24 -18.06 -14.11
C HIS A 196 1.65 -17.01 -13.09
N TYR A 197 2.39 -17.44 -12.07
CA TYR A 197 2.90 -16.54 -11.05
C TYR A 197 4.11 -15.77 -11.57
N THR A 198 3.88 -14.50 -11.88
CA THR A 198 4.91 -13.61 -12.45
C THR A 198 5.23 -12.41 -11.56
N LYS A 199 4.44 -12.23 -10.50
CA LYS A 199 4.49 -11.08 -9.59
C LYS A 199 4.54 -11.52 -8.15
N THR A 200 5.11 -10.67 -7.30
CA THR A 200 5.25 -10.87 -5.87
C THR A 200 4.60 -9.71 -5.12
N ALA A 201 3.92 -9.99 -4.02
CA ALA A 201 3.32 -8.99 -3.15
C ALA A 201 3.72 -9.25 -1.69
N PHE A 202 4.15 -8.20 -0.98
CA PHE A 202 4.53 -8.28 0.42
C PHE A 202 3.52 -7.55 1.30
N MET A 203 3.07 -8.22 2.36
CA MET A 203 2.15 -7.69 3.37
C MET A 203 2.94 -7.44 4.66
N SER A 204 3.10 -6.16 5.02
CA SER A 204 4.05 -5.72 6.04
C SER A 204 3.53 -5.82 7.49
N ALA A 205 2.99 -6.96 7.90
CA ALA A 205 2.36 -7.10 9.22
C ALA A 205 3.36 -7.19 10.40
N ALA A 206 2.99 -6.59 11.53
CA ALA A 206 3.66 -6.78 12.82
C ALA A 206 3.61 -8.24 13.30
N ARG A 207 4.57 -8.67 14.14
CA ARG A 207 4.68 -10.06 14.63
C ARG A 207 3.41 -10.54 15.35
N ASP A 208 2.79 -9.64 16.11
CA ASP A 208 1.58 -9.84 16.90
C ASP A 208 0.31 -9.36 16.21
N ALA A 209 0.39 -9.01 14.92
CA ALA A 209 -0.78 -8.65 14.14
C ALA A 209 -1.81 -9.78 14.21
N ALA A 210 -3.07 -9.41 14.49
CA ALA A 210 -4.16 -10.36 14.49
C ALA A 210 -4.24 -11.06 13.12
N PRO A 211 -4.65 -12.34 13.06
CA PRO A 211 -4.90 -13.00 11.78
C PRO A 211 -6.11 -12.31 11.12
N MET A 212 -5.80 -11.37 10.22
CA MET A 212 -6.76 -10.46 9.60
C MET A 212 -7.02 -10.85 8.14
N GLY A 213 -7.94 -10.15 7.46
CA GLY A 213 -8.43 -10.43 6.10
C GLY A 213 -7.38 -10.52 4.97
N TYR A 214 -6.08 -10.53 5.26
CA TYR A 214 -5.03 -10.73 4.27
C TYR A 214 -5.20 -12.00 3.44
N THR A 215 -5.90 -13.04 3.93
CA THR A 215 -6.21 -14.24 3.13
C THR A 215 -7.16 -13.92 1.97
N ILE A 216 -8.09 -12.98 2.16
CA ILE A 216 -9.00 -12.49 1.12
C ILE A 216 -8.20 -11.72 0.07
N VAL A 217 -7.27 -10.86 0.53
CA VAL A 217 -6.37 -10.12 -0.36
C VAL A 217 -5.44 -11.06 -1.12
N ALA A 218 -4.85 -12.05 -0.45
CA ALA A 218 -3.97 -13.03 -1.04
C ALA A 218 -4.70 -13.88 -2.09
N ASP A 219 -5.94 -14.28 -1.82
CA ASP A 219 -6.77 -15.00 -2.79
C ASP A 219 -7.09 -14.13 -4.03
N ALA A 220 -7.45 -12.86 -3.83
CA ALA A 220 -7.66 -11.89 -4.90
C ALA A 220 -6.39 -11.68 -5.77
N LEU A 221 -5.23 -11.59 -5.12
CA LEU A 221 -3.92 -11.45 -5.78
C LEU A 221 -3.52 -12.74 -6.51
N MET A 222 -3.78 -13.90 -5.92
CA MET A 222 -3.53 -15.21 -6.55
C MET A 222 -4.32 -15.37 -7.84
N ARG A 223 -5.57 -14.89 -7.90
CA ARG A 223 -6.40 -14.90 -9.12
C ARG A 223 -5.82 -14.04 -10.25
N ARG A 224 -4.85 -13.16 -9.96
CA ARG A 224 -4.15 -12.28 -10.92
C ARG A 224 -2.70 -12.71 -11.16
N GLY A 225 -2.33 -13.93 -10.75
CA GLY A 225 -0.96 -14.46 -10.95
C GLY A 225 0.08 -13.83 -10.04
N VAL A 226 -0.31 -13.40 -8.84
CA VAL A 226 0.58 -12.80 -7.83
C VAL A 226 0.77 -13.78 -6.67
N LEU A 227 2.02 -13.94 -6.22
CA LEU A 227 2.34 -14.65 -4.97
C LEU A 227 2.44 -13.65 -3.82
N SER A 228 1.68 -13.88 -2.75
CA SER A 228 1.66 -13.02 -1.57
C SER A 228 2.49 -13.63 -0.44
N PHE A 229 3.24 -12.79 0.27
CA PHE A 229 4.07 -13.16 1.44
C PHE A 229 3.85 -12.16 2.57
N GLN A 230 3.99 -12.61 3.82
CA GLN A 230 3.77 -11.76 5.01
C GLN A 230 5.04 -11.66 5.85
N THR A 231 5.35 -10.46 6.35
CA THR A 231 6.55 -10.19 7.17
C THR A 231 6.32 -10.38 8.68
N GLN A 232 5.31 -11.16 9.09
CA GLN A 232 4.92 -11.40 10.49
C GLN A 232 5.98 -12.20 11.28
N GLY A 233 7.13 -11.59 11.51
CA GLY A 233 8.30 -12.20 12.15
C GLY A 233 9.50 -12.51 11.23
N PRO A 234 9.34 -13.09 10.02
CA PRO A 234 10.46 -13.38 9.14
C PRO A 234 10.88 -12.14 8.33
N GLN A 235 12.16 -12.09 7.98
CA GLN A 235 12.67 -11.12 7.00
C GLN A 235 12.45 -11.69 5.59
N LEU A 236 11.83 -10.91 4.72
CA LEU A 236 11.59 -11.29 3.33
C LEU A 236 12.60 -10.58 2.42
N HIS A 237 13.00 -11.29 1.37
CA HIS A 237 13.94 -10.80 0.39
C HIS A 237 13.40 -11.12 -1.01
N HIS A 238 13.27 -10.09 -1.83
CA HIS A 238 12.95 -10.23 -3.25
C HIS A 238 14.23 -10.00 -4.06
N ALA A 239 14.57 -10.96 -4.92
CA ALA A 239 15.74 -10.87 -5.77
C ALA A 239 15.41 -11.34 -7.18
N HIS A 240 16.07 -10.69 -8.14
CA HIS A 240 16.04 -11.08 -9.54
C HIS A 240 17.45 -10.90 -10.12
N GLU A 241 18.03 -11.96 -10.68
CA GLU A 241 19.38 -11.94 -11.28
C GLU A 241 20.48 -11.36 -10.36
N MET A 242 20.31 -11.48 -9.04
CA MET A 242 21.28 -11.06 -8.04
C MET A 242 22.09 -12.27 -7.50
N PRO A 243 23.33 -12.06 -7.03
CA PRO A 243 24.13 -13.10 -6.40
C PRO A 243 23.39 -13.77 -5.25
N GLN A 244 23.57 -15.08 -5.10
CA GLN A 244 22.98 -15.82 -4.00
C GLN A 244 23.54 -15.30 -2.67
N ARG A 245 22.63 -14.81 -1.82
CA ARG A 245 22.88 -14.52 -0.41
C ARG A 245 22.06 -15.57 0.36
N HIS A 246 22.60 -16.17 1.42
CA HIS A 246 22.09 -17.37 2.13
C HIS A 246 20.65 -17.30 2.71
N TRP A 247 19.68 -16.89 1.90
CA TRP A 247 18.26 -16.80 2.18
C TRP A 247 17.59 -18.11 1.79
N LEU A 248 16.58 -18.49 2.56
CA LEU A 248 15.74 -19.66 2.29
C LEU A 248 14.44 -19.23 1.57
N PRO A 249 13.85 -20.09 0.73
CA PRO A 249 12.54 -19.82 0.13
C PRO A 249 11.47 -19.61 1.22
N ALA A 250 10.70 -18.54 1.10
CA ALA A 250 9.54 -18.30 1.96
C ALA A 250 8.31 -19.03 1.43
N GLY A 251 7.39 -19.43 2.33
CA GLY A 251 6.09 -19.98 1.95
C GLY A 251 5.11 -18.86 1.59
N PRO A 252 4.37 -18.95 0.47
CA PRO A 252 3.33 -17.98 0.14
C PRO A 252 2.13 -18.10 1.08
N VAL A 253 1.31 -17.06 1.13
CA VAL A 253 0.07 -16.99 1.92
C VAL A 253 -1.13 -17.01 0.97
N GLY A 254 -2.21 -17.70 1.34
CA GLY A 254 -3.45 -17.76 0.55
C GLY A 254 -4.12 -19.15 0.54
N ALA A 255 -5.35 -19.24 0.05
CA ALA A 255 -6.09 -20.50 -0.04
C ALA A 255 -5.45 -21.42 -1.10
N GLY A 256 -4.78 -22.49 -0.66
CA GLY A 256 -4.10 -23.45 -1.54
C GLY A 256 -2.60 -23.20 -1.73
N ALA A 257 -2.00 -22.35 -0.89
CA ALA A 257 -0.57 -22.36 -0.60
C ALA A 257 -0.18 -23.57 0.27
#